data_AF-A0A1Z5LHM5-F1
#
_entry.id   AF-A0A1Z5LHM5-F1
#
_cell.length_a   1.000
_cell.length_b   1.000
_cell.length_c   1.000
_cell.angle_alpha   90.00
_cell.angle_beta   90.00
_cell.angle_gamma   90.00
#
_symmetry.space_group_name_H-M   'P 1'
#
loop_
_entity.id
_entity.type
_entity.pdbx_description
1 polymer ?
#
loop_
_entity_poly.entity_id
_entity_poly.type
_entity_poly.pdbx_seq_one_letter_code
_entity_poly.pdbx_strand_id
1 'polypeptide(L)'
;MGYMLLGVMVAFPSMLLLLFPKRLLRSPAEDVASSSKLTPILTSYNPENTDDGVKEAVKRLLKNPQFLCQAAALSFIVNGLMGYLFAAPKYMETQFRKSASTASLFSGSTSLVTMLVGVLFGGAVIRKVKPKPSWISAYIVFVDIFLFACFFGGMFLGCKQLDIAGIKSSLGGLNLMNKCNGDCGCTTEVFQPVCDPGYGTTYFSPCFGGCKGLNASNDKQMLGCRCVEEATFSAACSLAANSWT
;
A
#
# COMPACT_ATOMS: atom_id res chain seq x y z
N MET A 1 15.60 -14.78 9.10
CA MET A 1 15.35 -14.62 10.56
C MET A 1 14.02 -13.92 10.87
N GLY A 2 13.61 -12.87 10.14
CA GLY A 2 12.33 -12.18 10.39
C GLY A 2 11.07 -13.05 10.25
N TYR A 3 10.99 -13.92 9.24
CA TYR A 3 9.81 -14.79 9.04
C TYR A 3 9.59 -15.83 10.15
N MET A 4 10.66 -16.35 10.76
CA MET A 4 10.54 -17.24 11.92
C MET A 4 10.03 -16.49 13.15
N LEU A 5 10.50 -15.26 13.36
CA LEU A 5 10.05 -14.40 14.45
C LEU A 5 8.57 -14.02 14.30
N LEU A 6 8.14 -13.69 13.07
CA LEU A 6 6.73 -13.44 12.74
C LEU A 6 5.87 -14.69 12.95
N GLY A 7 6.37 -15.88 12.56
CA GLY A 7 5.67 -17.14 12.81
C GLY A 7 5.40 -17.40 14.28
N VAL A 8 6.39 -17.19 15.16
CA VAL A 8 6.23 -17.34 16.61
C VAL A 8 5.24 -16.30 17.18
N MET A 9 5.30 -15.06 16.70
CA MET A 9 4.37 -13.99 17.11
C MET A 9 2.92 -14.25 16.69
N VAL A 10 2.68 -14.95 15.58
CA VAL A 10 1.33 -15.33 15.11
C VAL A 10 0.85 -16.65 15.76
N ALA A 11 1.77 -17.53 16.15
CA ALA A 11 1.43 -18.76 16.88
C ALA A 11 0.83 -18.44 18.27
N PHE A 12 1.32 -17.41 18.95
CA PHE A 12 0.82 -16.99 20.26
C PHE A 12 -0.69 -16.63 20.28
N PRO A 13 -1.21 -15.72 19.42
CA PRO A 13 -2.65 -15.45 19.34
C PRO A 13 -3.44 -16.64 18.81
N SER A 14 -2.88 -17.47 17.93
CA SER A 14 -3.53 -18.71 17.47
C SER A 14 -3.71 -19.71 18.62
N MET A 15 -2.73 -19.80 19.53
CA MET A 15 -2.81 -20.62 20.74
C MET A 15 -3.83 -20.06 21.75
N LEU A 16 -3.97 -18.73 21.84
CA LEU A 16 -5.03 -18.08 22.61
C LEU A 16 -6.43 -18.32 22.02
N LEU A 17 -6.56 -18.40 20.70
CA LEU A 17 -7.81 -18.80 20.04
C LEU A 17 -8.15 -20.28 20.26
N LEU A 18 -7.15 -21.15 20.47
CA LEU A 18 -7.39 -22.54 20.91
C LEU A 18 -7.87 -22.63 22.37
N LEU A 19 -7.56 -21.61 23.19
CA LEU A 19 -8.07 -21.47 24.56
C LEU A 19 -9.50 -20.92 24.63
N PHE A 20 -10.04 -20.38 23.53
CA PHE A 20 -11.46 -20.06 23.49
C PHE A 20 -12.27 -21.36 23.67
N PRO A 21 -13.24 -21.39 24.61
CA PRO A 21 -14.04 -22.58 24.82
C PRO A 21 -14.73 -22.93 23.50
N LYS A 22 -14.66 -24.20 23.10
CA LYS A 22 -15.37 -24.75 21.93
C LYS A 22 -16.90 -24.51 21.98
N ARG A 23 -17.40 -23.96 23.09
CA ARG A 23 -18.79 -23.62 23.37
C ARG A 23 -18.88 -22.13 23.67
N LEU A 24 -19.40 -21.36 22.72
CA LEU A 24 -20.00 -20.06 23.03
C LEU A 24 -21.33 -20.33 23.71
N LEU A 25 -21.43 -20.04 25.02
CA LEU A 25 -22.71 -19.98 25.73
C LEU A 25 -23.55 -18.90 25.05
N ARG A 26 -24.52 -19.35 24.26
CA ARG A 26 -25.49 -18.49 23.56
C ARG A 26 -26.26 -17.72 24.62
N SER A 27 -26.22 -16.38 24.55
CA SER A 27 -26.97 -15.54 25.48
C SER A 27 -28.47 -15.62 25.11
N PRO A 28 -29.38 -15.76 26.09
CA PRO A 28 -30.83 -15.89 25.84
C PRO A 28 -31.48 -14.73 25.07
N ALA A 29 -30.75 -13.61 24.88
CA ALA A 29 -31.19 -12.49 24.04
C ALA A 29 -31.21 -12.81 22.52
N GLU A 30 -30.54 -13.88 22.07
CA GLU A 30 -30.55 -14.30 20.65
C GLU A 30 -31.61 -15.36 20.31
N ASP A 31 -32.29 -15.95 21.30
CA ASP A 31 -33.29 -17.01 21.08
C ASP A 31 -34.58 -16.48 20.45
N VAL A 32 -34.99 -15.24 20.76
CA VAL A 32 -36.27 -14.70 20.27
C VAL A 32 -36.21 -14.31 18.79
N ALA A 33 -35.04 -13.90 18.27
CA ALA A 33 -34.91 -13.42 16.89
C ALA A 33 -34.55 -14.52 15.86
N SER A 34 -33.93 -15.62 16.32
CA SER A 34 -33.39 -16.67 15.42
C SER A 34 -34.23 -17.96 15.39
N SER A 35 -35.18 -18.13 16.31
CA SER A 35 -35.94 -19.39 16.51
C SER A 35 -36.83 -19.78 15.33
N SER A 36 -37.32 -18.84 14.49
CA SER A 36 -38.26 -19.21 13.41
C SER A 36 -37.63 -19.76 12.12
N LYS A 37 -36.31 -19.63 11.92
CA LYS A 37 -35.62 -20.12 10.70
C LYS A 37 -34.50 -21.14 10.94
N LEU A 38 -34.06 -21.32 12.19
CA LEU A 38 -32.98 -22.24 12.57
C LEU A 38 -33.50 -23.53 13.22
N THR A 39 -34.81 -23.76 13.23
CA THR A 39 -35.43 -24.97 13.79
C THR A 39 -35.09 -26.26 13.02
N PRO A 40 -34.89 -26.29 11.68
CA PRO A 40 -34.62 -27.57 11.00
C PRO A 40 -33.14 -27.98 11.01
N ILE A 41 -32.21 -27.10 11.42
CA ILE A 41 -30.77 -27.40 11.43
C ILE A 41 -30.32 -27.98 12.79
N LEU A 42 -30.95 -27.58 13.89
CA LEU A 42 -30.55 -28.01 15.23
C LEU A 42 -31.09 -29.38 15.64
N THR A 43 -32.07 -29.94 14.92
CA THR A 43 -32.66 -31.24 15.26
C THR A 43 -31.80 -32.45 14.86
N SER A 44 -30.65 -32.26 14.19
CA SER A 44 -29.80 -33.39 13.73
C SER A 44 -28.35 -33.39 14.23
N TYR A 45 -27.96 -32.55 15.19
CA TYR A 45 -26.56 -32.52 15.64
C TYR A 45 -26.30 -33.54 16.76
N ASN A 46 -25.90 -34.75 16.35
CA ASN A 46 -25.45 -35.84 17.22
C ASN A 46 -23.94 -35.66 17.54
N PRO A 47 -23.55 -35.51 18.82
CA PRO A 47 -22.19 -35.11 19.24
C PRO A 47 -21.07 -36.15 19.02
N GLU A 48 -21.38 -37.35 18.53
CA GLU A 48 -20.38 -38.43 18.36
C GLU A 48 -19.54 -38.31 17.06
N ASN A 49 -19.95 -37.51 16.08
CA ASN A 49 -19.29 -37.40 14.76
C ASN A 49 -18.92 -35.94 14.40
N THR A 50 -18.10 -35.28 15.23
CA THR A 50 -17.70 -33.88 15.01
C THR A 50 -16.86 -33.69 13.74
N ASP A 51 -15.99 -34.65 13.38
CA ASP A 51 -15.17 -34.58 12.16
C ASP A 51 -16.00 -34.69 10.88
N ASP A 52 -17.06 -35.50 10.90
CA ASP A 52 -17.95 -35.64 9.75
C ASP A 52 -18.86 -34.41 9.59
N GLY A 53 -19.23 -33.77 10.70
CA GLY A 53 -19.95 -32.50 10.70
C GLY A 53 -19.16 -31.35 10.07
N VAL A 54 -17.84 -31.28 10.32
CA VAL A 54 -16.95 -30.28 9.71
C VAL A 54 -16.76 -30.53 8.21
N LYS A 55 -16.52 -31.79 7.81
CA LYS A 55 -16.38 -32.16 6.39
C LYS A 55 -17.64 -31.82 5.59
N GLU A 56 -18.82 -32.11 6.15
CA GLU A 56 -20.09 -31.83 5.49
C GLU A 56 -20.38 -30.32 5.43
N ALA A 57 -20.01 -29.55 6.45
CA ALA A 57 -20.09 -28.08 6.44
C ALA A 57 -19.16 -27.46 5.38
N VAL A 58 -17.91 -27.92 5.30
CA VAL A 58 -16.94 -27.47 4.28
C VAL A 58 -17.44 -27.81 2.88
N LYS A 59 -17.95 -29.03 2.68
CA LYS A 59 -18.53 -29.47 1.40
C LYS A 59 -19.72 -28.61 0.99
N ARG A 60 -20.59 -28.23 1.93
CA ARG A 60 -21.71 -27.31 1.68
C ARG A 60 -21.25 -25.89 1.32
N LEU A 61 -20.20 -25.38 1.97
CA LEU A 61 -19.60 -24.08 1.63
C LEU A 61 -18.99 -24.09 0.23
N LEU A 62 -18.22 -25.12 -0.11
CA LEU A 62 -17.59 -25.25 -1.43
C LEU A 62 -18.60 -25.42 -2.56
N LYS A 63 -19.78 -25.99 -2.28
CA LYS A 63 -20.88 -26.12 -3.25
C LYS A 63 -21.65 -24.81 -3.46
N ASN A 64 -21.42 -23.79 -2.63
CA ASN A 64 -22.06 -22.49 -2.77
C ASN A 64 -21.25 -21.61 -3.74
N PRO A 65 -21.76 -21.33 -4.95
CA PRO A 65 -21.02 -20.59 -5.97
C PRO A 65 -20.69 -19.16 -5.53
N GLN A 66 -21.56 -18.53 -4.73
CA GLN A 66 -21.34 -17.18 -4.23
C GLN A 66 -20.10 -17.11 -3.32
N PHE A 67 -19.94 -18.12 -2.45
CA PHE A 67 -18.78 -18.21 -1.57
C PHE A 67 -17.50 -18.43 -2.37
N LEU A 68 -17.56 -19.31 -3.37
CA LEU A 68 -16.41 -19.62 -4.23
C LEU A 68 -15.97 -18.40 -5.06
N CYS A 69 -16.90 -17.67 -5.64
CA CYS A 69 -16.63 -16.43 -6.37
C CYS A 69 -16.01 -15.36 -5.47
N GLN A 70 -16.56 -15.16 -4.26
CA GLN A 70 -15.98 -14.20 -3.32
C GLN A 70 -14.58 -14.60 -2.86
N ALA A 71 -14.35 -15.90 -2.59
CA ALA A 71 -13.03 -16.40 -2.22
C ALA A 71 -11.99 -16.22 -3.34
N ALA A 72 -12.39 -16.48 -4.59
CA ALA A 72 -11.54 -16.24 -5.75
C ALA A 72 -11.22 -14.74 -5.90
N ALA A 73 -12.24 -13.87 -5.84
CA ALA A 73 -12.06 -12.41 -5.91
C ALA A 73 -11.10 -11.91 -4.82
N LEU A 74 -11.30 -12.34 -3.57
CA LEU A 74 -10.43 -11.98 -2.46
C LEU A 74 -8.98 -12.46 -2.69
N SER A 75 -8.80 -13.63 -3.29
CA SER A 75 -7.46 -14.15 -3.61
C SER A 75 -6.75 -13.27 -4.63
N PHE A 76 -7.43 -12.82 -5.69
CA PHE A 76 -6.87 -11.88 -6.66
C PHE A 76 -6.57 -10.51 -6.04
N ILE A 77 -7.50 -10.00 -5.23
CA ILE A 77 -7.35 -8.72 -4.53
C ILE A 77 -6.13 -8.76 -3.60
N VAL A 78 -5.98 -9.80 -2.79
CA VAL A 78 -4.85 -9.94 -1.87
C VAL A 78 -3.53 -10.02 -2.64
N ASN A 79 -3.46 -10.81 -3.73
CA ASN A 79 -2.24 -10.90 -4.53
C ASN A 79 -1.85 -9.54 -5.15
N GLY A 80 -2.82 -8.83 -5.76
CA GLY A 80 -2.57 -7.51 -6.36
C GLY A 80 -2.23 -6.45 -5.31
N LEU A 81 -2.98 -6.42 -4.21
CA LEU A 81 -2.78 -5.48 -3.11
C LEU A 81 -1.44 -5.71 -2.41
N MET A 82 -1.01 -6.96 -2.23
CA MET A 82 0.30 -7.26 -1.65
C MET A 82 1.42 -6.71 -2.53
N GLY A 83 1.34 -6.91 -3.85
CA GLY A 83 2.29 -6.31 -4.80
C GLY A 83 2.35 -4.79 -4.65
N TYR A 84 1.19 -4.13 -4.55
CA TYR A 84 1.11 -2.69 -4.30
C TYR A 84 1.71 -2.30 -2.94
N LEU A 85 1.38 -2.99 -1.86
CA LEU A 85 1.85 -2.70 -0.51
C LEU A 85 3.37 -2.90 -0.37
N PHE A 86 3.96 -3.88 -1.05
CA PHE A 86 5.41 -4.07 -1.07
C PHE A 86 6.12 -3.00 -1.90
N ALA A 87 5.54 -2.60 -3.03
CA ALA A 87 6.09 -1.55 -3.87
C ALA A 87 5.87 -0.15 -3.29
N ALA A 88 4.85 0.07 -2.46
CA ALA A 88 4.47 1.37 -1.90
C ALA A 88 5.58 2.08 -1.08
N PRO A 89 6.26 1.45 -0.10
CA PRO A 89 7.35 2.11 0.62
C PRO A 89 8.50 2.43 -0.33
N LYS A 90 8.79 1.55 -1.30
CA LYS A 90 9.84 1.80 -2.29
C LYS A 90 9.48 2.91 -3.27
N TYR A 91 8.22 3.02 -3.62
CA TYR A 91 7.67 4.12 -4.39
C TYR A 91 7.79 5.43 -3.61
N MET A 92 7.46 5.43 -2.32
CA MET A 92 7.64 6.61 -1.46
C MET A 92 9.12 7.01 -1.31
N GLU A 93 10.03 6.03 -1.18
CA GLU A 93 11.48 6.29 -1.18
C GLU A 93 11.97 6.89 -2.50
N THR A 94 11.51 6.35 -3.63
CA THR A 94 12.02 6.75 -4.96
C THR A 94 11.43 8.08 -5.43
N GLN A 95 10.14 8.30 -5.20
CA GLN A 95 9.43 9.51 -5.64
C GLN A 95 9.59 10.67 -4.66
N PHE A 96 9.41 10.43 -3.35
CA PHE A 96 9.46 11.49 -2.35
C PHE A 96 10.82 11.59 -1.65
N ARG A 97 11.79 10.75 -2.04
CA ARG A 97 13.18 10.75 -1.52
C ARG A 97 13.24 10.74 0.01
N LYS A 98 12.24 10.13 0.65
CA LYS A 98 12.20 9.91 2.09
C LYS A 98 13.09 8.72 2.45
N SER A 99 13.62 8.73 3.66
CA SER A 99 14.36 7.58 4.19
C SER A 99 13.44 6.35 4.25
N ALA A 100 14.03 5.16 4.06
CA ALA A 100 13.31 3.89 4.09
C ALA A 100 12.50 3.71 5.39
N SER A 101 13.05 4.18 6.52
CA SER A 101 12.39 4.14 7.82
C SER A 101 11.14 5.02 7.87
N THR A 102 11.23 6.28 7.45
CA THR A 102 10.08 7.21 7.48
C THR A 102 9.00 6.80 6.48
N ALA A 103 9.38 6.35 5.28
CA ALA A 103 8.44 5.87 4.28
C ALA A 103 7.66 4.64 4.76
N SER A 104 8.36 3.67 5.36
CA SER A 104 7.75 2.45 5.90
C SER A 104 6.88 2.71 7.13
N LEU A 105 7.32 3.61 8.02
CA LEU A 105 6.52 4.00 9.18
C LEU A 105 5.22 4.67 8.75
N PHE A 106 5.26 5.56 7.77
CA PHE A 106 4.07 6.27 7.30
C PHE A 106 3.08 5.34 6.59
N SER A 107 3.54 4.55 5.61
CA SER A 107 2.66 3.63 4.86
C SER A 107 2.10 2.53 5.74
N GLY A 108 2.92 1.97 6.64
CA GLY A 108 2.53 0.92 7.57
C GLY A 108 1.55 1.42 8.64
N SER A 109 1.87 2.52 9.33
CA SER A 109 1.01 3.05 10.40
C SER A 109 -0.36 3.49 9.87
N THR A 110 -0.40 4.20 8.74
CA THR A 110 -1.65 4.63 8.13
C THR A 110 -2.53 3.43 7.77
N SER A 111 -1.95 2.41 7.11
CA SER A 111 -2.69 1.20 6.74
C SER A 111 -3.26 0.47 7.96
N LEU A 112 -2.47 0.35 9.03
CA LEU A 112 -2.90 -0.31 10.27
C LEU A 112 -4.03 0.46 10.97
N VAL A 113 -3.90 1.77 11.11
CA VAL A 113 -4.92 2.60 11.74
C VAL A 113 -6.23 2.55 10.94
N THR A 114 -6.15 2.67 9.62
CA THR A 114 -7.33 2.59 8.74
C THR A 114 -8.00 1.22 8.83
N MET A 115 -7.24 0.12 8.84
CA MET A 115 -7.79 -1.23 9.04
C MET A 115 -8.52 -1.35 10.38
N LEU A 116 -7.89 -0.90 11.47
CA LEU A 116 -8.48 -1.00 12.81
C LEU A 116 -9.79 -0.23 12.89
N VAL A 117 -9.81 1.02 12.40
CA VAL A 117 -11.01 1.85 12.40
C VAL A 117 -12.11 1.21 11.53
N GLY A 118 -11.76 0.70 10.35
CA GLY A 118 -12.72 0.05 9.45
C GLY A 118 -13.37 -1.20 10.06
N VAL A 119 -12.57 -2.06 10.70
CA VAL A 119 -13.08 -3.28 11.34
C VAL A 119 -13.96 -2.96 12.54
N LEU A 120 -13.53 -2.04 13.43
CA LEU A 120 -14.30 -1.66 14.61
C LEU A 120 -15.62 -0.99 14.22
N PHE A 121 -15.57 -0.05 13.27
CA PHE A 121 -16.75 0.65 12.79
C PHE A 121 -17.71 -0.30 12.07
N GLY A 122 -17.21 -1.10 11.13
CA GLY A 122 -18.01 -2.08 10.39
C GLY A 122 -18.67 -3.10 11.32
N GLY A 123 -17.94 -3.62 12.30
CA GLY A 123 -18.47 -4.53 13.31
C GLY A 123 -19.55 -3.88 14.19
N ALA A 124 -19.33 -2.64 14.63
CA ALA A 124 -20.31 -1.89 15.41
C ALA A 124 -21.60 -1.61 14.64
N VAL A 125 -21.48 -1.25 13.36
CA VAL A 125 -22.63 -1.01 12.46
C VAL A 125 -23.41 -2.30 12.23
N ILE A 126 -22.76 -3.41 11.91
CA ILE A 126 -23.42 -4.70 11.71
C ILE A 126 -24.16 -5.13 13.00
N ARG A 127 -23.53 -4.92 14.17
CA ARG A 127 -24.14 -5.26 15.47
C ARG A 127 -25.38 -4.42 15.78
N LYS A 128 -25.38 -3.13 15.45
CA LYS A 128 -26.53 -2.24 15.71
C LYS A 128 -27.66 -2.42 14.69
N VAL A 129 -27.32 -2.43 13.40
CA VAL A 129 -28.31 -2.41 12.30
C VAL A 129 -28.86 -3.80 12.01
N LYS A 130 -28.11 -4.88 12.32
CA LYS A 130 -28.48 -6.27 12.02
C LYS A 130 -29.00 -6.46 10.58
N PRO A 131 -28.24 -6.04 9.55
CA PRO A 131 -28.70 -6.08 8.18
C PRO A 131 -28.89 -7.53 7.70
N LYS A 132 -29.77 -7.71 6.71
CA LYS A 132 -30.00 -9.02 6.08
C LYS A 132 -28.72 -9.49 5.35
N PRO A 133 -28.39 -10.79 5.34
CA PRO A 133 -27.18 -11.33 4.70
C PRO A 133 -27.04 -10.97 3.21
N SER A 134 -28.15 -10.86 2.50
CA SER A 134 -28.18 -10.47 1.09
C SER A 134 -27.68 -9.03 0.87
N TRP A 135 -28.02 -8.12 1.77
CA TRP A 135 -27.57 -6.72 1.71
C TRP A 135 -26.07 -6.60 1.99
N ILE A 136 -25.56 -7.38 2.95
CA ILE A 136 -24.13 -7.44 3.25
C ILE A 136 -23.37 -7.93 2.02
N SER A 137 -23.83 -9.01 1.38
CA SER A 137 -23.17 -9.54 0.19
C SER A 137 -23.19 -8.55 -0.98
N ALA A 138 -24.29 -7.83 -1.20
CA ALA A 138 -24.37 -6.81 -2.25
C ALA A 138 -23.44 -5.63 -1.96
N TYR A 139 -23.35 -5.22 -0.69
CA TYR A 139 -22.46 -4.14 -0.26
C TYR A 139 -20.98 -4.50 -0.48
N ILE A 140 -20.58 -5.74 -0.17
CA ILE A 140 -19.21 -6.21 -0.41
C ILE A 140 -18.85 -6.12 -1.90
N VAL A 141 -19.72 -6.63 -2.78
CA VAL A 141 -19.51 -6.55 -4.24
C VAL A 141 -19.42 -5.11 -4.72
N PHE A 142 -20.25 -4.21 -4.18
CA PHE A 142 -20.19 -2.78 -4.50
C PHE A 142 -18.85 -2.15 -4.10
N VAL A 143 -18.35 -2.46 -2.89
CA VAL A 143 -17.05 -1.97 -2.42
C VAL A 143 -15.91 -2.49 -3.29
N ASP A 144 -15.97 -3.76 -3.71
CA ASP A 144 -14.96 -4.36 -4.59
C ASP A 144 -14.94 -3.64 -5.95
N ILE A 145 -16.10 -3.41 -6.58
CA ILE A 145 -16.21 -2.67 -7.85
C ILE A 145 -15.67 -1.24 -7.70
N PHE A 146 -16.03 -0.56 -6.61
CA PHE A 146 -15.56 0.79 -6.34
C PHE A 146 -14.04 0.84 -6.18
N LEU A 147 -13.46 -0.13 -5.48
CA LEU A 147 -12.01 -0.25 -5.33
C LEU A 147 -11.31 -0.43 -6.68
N PHE A 148 -11.83 -1.32 -7.53
CA PHE A 148 -11.31 -1.49 -8.90
C PHE A 148 -11.38 -0.20 -9.72
N ALA A 149 -12.49 0.54 -9.63
CA ALA A 149 -12.63 1.82 -10.31
C ALA A 149 -11.63 2.87 -9.80
N CYS A 150 -11.37 2.92 -8.49
CA CYS A 150 -10.35 3.79 -7.90
C CYS A 150 -8.93 3.43 -8.40
N PHE A 151 -8.57 2.14 -8.43
CA PHE A 151 -7.28 1.70 -8.94
C PHE A 151 -7.13 2.02 -10.44
N PHE A 152 -8.18 1.76 -11.22
CA PHE A 152 -8.19 2.07 -12.64
C PHE A 152 -8.11 3.58 -12.91
N GLY A 153 -8.86 4.39 -12.16
CA GLY A 153 -8.78 5.84 -12.21
C GLY A 153 -7.39 6.35 -11.82
N GLY A 154 -6.77 5.75 -10.79
CA GLY A 154 -5.41 6.06 -10.36
C GLY A 154 -4.36 5.88 -11.45
N MET A 155 -4.57 4.99 -12.42
CA MET A 155 -3.67 4.87 -13.59
C MET A 155 -3.67 6.13 -14.47
N PHE A 156 -4.75 6.91 -14.47
CA PHE A 156 -4.86 8.16 -15.22
C PHE A 156 -4.38 9.38 -14.43
N LEU A 157 -4.32 9.30 -13.09
CA LEU A 157 -3.69 10.32 -12.26
C LEU A 157 -2.16 10.18 -12.28
N GLY A 158 -1.55 10.62 -13.37
CA GLY A 158 -0.10 10.80 -13.45
C GLY A 158 0.34 12.12 -12.79
N CYS A 159 1.38 12.07 -11.96
CA CYS A 159 2.09 13.29 -11.55
C CYS A 159 3.03 13.75 -12.67
N LYS A 160 3.33 15.06 -12.76
CA LYS A 160 4.39 15.54 -13.65
C LYS A 160 5.72 14.92 -13.22
N GLN A 161 6.31 14.10 -14.09
CA GLN A 161 7.63 13.51 -13.90
C GLN A 161 8.65 14.63 -13.64
N LEU A 162 9.54 14.42 -12.66
CA LEU A 162 10.64 15.35 -12.38
C LEU A 162 11.45 15.63 -13.65
N ASP A 163 11.59 16.90 -14.03
CA ASP A 163 12.37 17.27 -15.22
C ASP A 163 13.87 17.22 -14.86
N ILE A 164 14.49 16.10 -15.22
CA ILE A 164 15.93 15.90 -15.06
C ILE A 164 16.59 16.25 -16.39
N ALA A 165 17.58 17.15 -16.36
CA ALA A 165 18.35 17.53 -17.53
C ALA A 165 18.95 16.28 -18.21
N GLY A 166 18.59 16.05 -19.49
CA GLY A 166 19.09 14.92 -20.30
C GLY A 166 18.24 13.65 -20.31
N ILE A 167 17.10 13.60 -19.60
CA ILE A 167 16.18 12.45 -19.68
C ILE A 167 15.18 12.57 -20.85
N LYS A 168 15.01 13.76 -21.44
CA LYS A 168 14.20 13.96 -22.67
C LYS A 168 14.99 13.61 -23.92
N SER A 169 15.21 12.33 -24.18
CA SER A 169 15.41 11.83 -25.56
C SER A 169 14.18 11.03 -25.95
N SER A 170 13.51 11.42 -27.02
CA SER A 170 12.25 10.84 -27.53
C SER A 170 12.34 9.36 -27.97
N LEU A 171 13.45 8.69 -27.68
CA LEU A 171 13.76 7.31 -28.09
C LEU A 171 14.13 6.38 -26.91
N GLY A 172 13.75 6.72 -25.68
CA GLY A 172 13.95 5.84 -24.51
C GLY A 172 15.42 5.67 -24.06
N GLY A 173 16.34 6.47 -24.61
CA GLY A 173 17.73 6.52 -24.18
C GLY A 173 17.96 7.57 -23.10
N LEU A 174 18.72 7.21 -22.05
CA LEU A 174 19.19 8.14 -21.02
C LEU A 174 20.43 8.87 -21.56
N ASN A 175 20.32 10.14 -21.96
CA ASN A 175 21.47 10.93 -22.42
C ASN A 175 21.64 12.18 -21.55
N LEU A 176 22.39 12.01 -20.45
CA LEU A 176 22.65 13.08 -19.49
C LEU A 176 23.72 14.09 -19.95
N MET A 177 24.22 14.00 -21.19
CA MET A 177 25.15 15.00 -21.72
C MET A 177 24.42 16.26 -22.19
N ASN A 178 24.94 17.41 -21.75
CA ASN A 178 24.43 18.73 -22.03
C ASN A 178 25.62 19.72 -22.15
N LYS A 179 25.34 20.97 -22.53
CA LYS A 179 26.33 22.06 -22.64
C LYS A 179 27.08 22.34 -21.33
N CYS A 180 26.49 21.96 -20.21
CA CYS A 180 27.02 22.15 -18.87
C CYS A 180 28.18 21.21 -18.55
N ASN A 181 28.13 19.99 -19.10
CA ASN A 181 29.05 18.89 -18.78
C ASN A 181 29.80 18.32 -20.00
N GLY A 182 29.72 18.97 -21.15
CA GLY A 182 30.45 18.54 -22.35
C GLY A 182 31.97 18.51 -22.18
N ASP A 183 32.50 19.26 -21.21
CA ASP A 183 33.94 19.37 -20.93
C ASP A 183 34.39 18.57 -19.69
N CYS A 184 33.49 17.79 -19.08
CA CYS A 184 33.81 16.98 -17.89
C CYS A 184 33.34 15.52 -18.05
N GLY A 185 34.23 14.58 -17.69
CA GLY A 185 33.95 13.13 -17.72
C GLY A 185 33.09 12.67 -16.55
N CYS A 186 31.84 13.15 -16.48
CA CYS A 186 30.92 12.84 -15.39
C CYS A 186 30.52 11.36 -15.37
N THR A 187 30.51 10.76 -14.18
CA THR A 187 30.06 9.39 -13.97
C THR A 187 28.61 9.35 -13.49
N THR A 188 27.90 8.27 -13.84
CA THR A 188 26.51 8.03 -13.38
C THR A 188 26.44 7.00 -12.25
N GLU A 189 27.56 6.70 -11.60
CA GLU A 189 27.64 5.69 -10.53
C GLU A 189 26.94 6.15 -9.25
N VAL A 190 27.01 7.45 -8.93
CA VAL A 190 26.45 8.03 -7.72
C VAL A 190 25.45 9.13 -8.08
N PHE A 191 24.19 8.95 -7.67
CA PHE A 191 23.13 9.93 -7.86
C PHE A 191 23.15 10.97 -6.73
N GLN A 192 23.41 12.24 -7.07
CA GLN A 192 23.53 13.36 -6.13
C GLN A 192 22.80 14.59 -6.69
N PRO A 193 21.46 14.62 -6.65
CA PRO A 193 20.69 15.60 -7.39
C PRO A 193 21.00 17.03 -6.93
N VAL A 194 21.03 17.95 -7.90
CA VAL A 194 21.19 19.39 -7.68
C VAL A 194 20.05 20.10 -8.39
N CYS A 195 19.38 21.00 -7.67
CA CYS A 195 18.31 21.82 -8.23
C CYS A 195 18.89 23.12 -8.75
N ASP A 196 18.47 23.49 -9.96
CA ASP A 196 18.64 24.83 -10.48
C ASP A 196 17.34 25.62 -10.29
N PRO A 197 17.30 26.54 -9.31
CA PRO A 197 16.08 27.29 -9.00
C PRO A 197 15.65 28.23 -10.14
N GLY A 198 16.56 28.65 -11.03
CA GLY A 198 16.25 29.56 -12.13
C GLY A 198 15.41 28.91 -13.23
N TYR A 199 15.74 27.67 -13.60
CA TYR A 199 15.06 26.94 -14.70
C TYR A 199 14.18 25.77 -14.20
N GLY A 200 14.10 25.54 -12.89
CA GLY A 200 13.28 24.47 -12.29
C GLY A 200 13.73 23.06 -12.69
N THR A 201 14.97 22.91 -13.14
CA THR A 201 15.52 21.66 -13.69
C THR A 201 16.41 20.98 -12.64
N THR A 202 16.34 19.65 -12.56
CA THR A 202 17.21 18.86 -11.68
C THR A 202 18.36 18.22 -12.48
N TYR A 203 19.58 18.30 -11.97
CA TYR A 203 20.76 17.64 -12.54
C TYR A 203 21.08 16.35 -11.77
N PHE A 204 21.60 15.32 -12.44
CA PHE A 204 21.86 14.01 -11.83
C PHE A 204 22.95 14.03 -10.74
N SER A 205 23.99 14.83 -10.97
CA SER A 205 25.06 15.08 -10.01
C SER A 205 25.58 16.52 -10.17
N PRO A 206 26.38 17.04 -9.23
CA PRO A 206 27.00 18.36 -9.35
C PRO A 206 27.86 18.51 -10.61
N CYS A 207 28.49 17.41 -11.05
CA CYS A 207 29.26 17.36 -12.28
C CYS A 207 28.38 17.64 -13.51
N PHE A 208 27.16 17.11 -13.55
CA PHE A 208 26.22 17.35 -14.65
C PHE A 208 25.73 18.80 -14.71
N GLY A 209 25.78 19.54 -13.58
CA GLY A 209 25.56 20.99 -13.53
C GLY A 209 26.80 21.84 -13.84
N GLY A 210 27.95 21.19 -14.06
CA GLY A 210 29.24 21.85 -14.34
C GLY A 210 29.92 22.46 -13.11
N CYS A 211 29.58 22.02 -11.90
CA CYS A 211 30.15 22.54 -10.66
C CYS A 211 31.58 22.04 -10.42
N LYS A 212 32.47 22.90 -9.91
CA LYS A 212 33.91 22.60 -9.74
C LYS A 212 34.33 22.39 -8.29
N GLY A 213 33.51 22.75 -7.32
CA GLY A 213 33.84 22.58 -5.89
C GLY A 213 32.66 22.83 -4.97
N LEU A 214 32.87 22.57 -3.68
CA LEU A 214 31.95 22.86 -2.58
C LEU A 214 32.42 24.12 -1.84
N ASN A 215 31.48 24.89 -1.30
CA ASN A 215 31.80 26.04 -0.48
C ASN A 215 32.32 25.58 0.89
N ALA A 216 33.53 26.01 1.26
CA ALA A 216 34.19 25.61 2.51
C ALA A 216 33.47 26.08 3.79
N SER A 217 32.59 27.09 3.69
CA SER A 217 31.77 27.56 4.82
C SER A 217 30.40 26.87 4.93
N ASN A 218 29.92 26.26 3.84
CA ASN A 218 28.64 25.57 3.81
C ASN A 218 28.71 24.43 2.79
N ASP A 219 28.98 23.22 3.29
CA ASP A 219 29.16 22.00 2.49
C ASP A 219 27.96 21.64 1.60
N LYS A 220 26.82 22.33 1.76
CA LYS A 220 25.62 22.16 0.93
C LYS A 220 25.59 23.06 -0.30
N GLN A 221 26.44 24.08 -0.37
CA GLN A 221 26.49 25.05 -1.46
C GLN A 221 27.63 24.71 -2.41
N MET A 222 27.34 24.67 -3.71
CA MET A 222 28.31 24.34 -4.75
C MET A 222 28.80 25.61 -5.44
N LEU A 223 30.09 25.61 -5.80
CA LEU A 223 30.78 26.74 -6.40
C LEU A 223 31.23 26.42 -7.84
N GLY A 224 31.22 27.46 -8.67
CA GLY A 224 31.73 27.41 -10.04
C GLY A 224 30.91 26.52 -10.97
N CYS A 225 29.59 26.47 -10.78
CA CYS A 225 28.65 25.77 -11.66
C CYS A 225 28.43 26.56 -12.95
N ARG A 226 28.31 25.85 -14.08
CA ARG A 226 28.15 26.49 -15.41
C ARG A 226 26.70 26.77 -15.77
N CYS A 227 25.78 25.94 -15.28
CA CYS A 227 24.35 26.00 -15.60
C CYS A 227 23.46 26.12 -14.37
N VAL A 228 24.03 26.42 -13.21
CA VAL A 228 23.28 26.55 -11.96
C VAL A 228 23.77 27.80 -11.26
N GLU A 229 22.90 28.79 -11.09
CA GLU A 229 23.28 30.09 -10.49
C GLU A 229 23.42 29.98 -8.96
N GLU A 230 22.48 29.29 -8.30
CA GLU A 230 22.54 28.98 -6.86
C GLU A 230 22.37 27.48 -6.62
N ALA A 231 23.48 26.75 -6.77
CA ALA A 231 23.50 25.31 -6.62
C ALA A 231 23.53 24.91 -5.14
N THR A 232 22.41 24.38 -4.65
CA THR A 232 22.31 23.78 -3.32
C THR A 232 22.01 22.29 -3.45
N PHE A 233 22.61 21.45 -2.60
CA PHE A 233 22.25 20.04 -2.54
C PHE A 233 20.77 19.89 -2.18
N SER A 234 19.97 19.38 -3.12
CA SER A 234 18.53 19.21 -2.94
C SER A 234 18.10 17.89 -3.56
N ALA A 235 17.22 17.17 -2.86
CA ALA A 235 16.69 15.90 -3.34
C ALA A 235 15.96 16.01 -4.70
N ALA A 236 15.45 17.22 -5.03
CA ALA A 236 14.84 17.59 -6.29
C ALA A 236 14.65 19.11 -6.36
N CYS A 237 14.49 19.67 -7.57
CA CYS A 237 13.82 20.95 -7.71
C CYS A 237 12.34 20.76 -7.37
N SER A 238 11.92 21.34 -6.25
CA SER A 238 10.49 21.57 -6.05
C SER A 238 10.11 22.67 -7.04
N LEU A 239 9.59 22.31 -8.21
CA LEU A 239 8.54 23.15 -8.79
C LEU A 239 7.55 23.31 -7.66
N ALA A 240 7.37 24.53 -7.16
CA ALA A 240 6.51 24.80 -6.03
C ALA A 240 5.24 23.95 -6.16
N ALA A 241 4.99 23.12 -5.15
CA ALA A 241 3.73 22.40 -4.99
C ALA A 241 2.60 23.40 -4.65
N ASN A 242 2.45 24.44 -5.46
CA ASN A 242 1.52 25.55 -5.31
C ASN A 242 0.54 25.59 -6.49
N SER A 243 0.13 24.43 -7.01
CA SER A 243 -1.02 24.37 -7.93
C SER A 243 -1.88 23.15 -7.63
N TRP A 244 -2.45 23.13 -6.43
CA TRP A 244 -3.81 22.62 -6.25
C TRP A 244 -4.76 23.75 -6.64
N THR A 245 -5.10 23.81 -7.91
CA THR A 245 -6.30 24.49 -8.44
C THR A 245 -6.84 23.62 -9.56
#